data_AF-A8ZVS9-F1
#
_entry.id   AF-A8ZVS9-F1
#
_cell.length_a   1.000
_cell.length_b   1.000
_cell.length_c   1.000
_cell.angle_alpha   90.00
_cell.angle_beta   90.00
_cell.angle_gamma   90.00
#
_symmetry.space_group_name_H-M   'P 1'
#
loop_
_entity.id
_entity.type
_entity.pdbx_description
1 polymer ?
#
loop_
_entity_poly.entity_id
_entity_poly.type
_entity_poly.pdbx_seq_one_letter_code
_entity_poly.pdbx_strand_id
1 'polypeptide(L)'
;MATPQDKLSASLVVLKTLQDKGIVAIHTKNMTRTHRERLAKNGFIKEVMKGWYVPSRPEEPAGESTAWYASFWGFCADYLYSRFGDQWCLSPEQSLRIHSGNWNVPEQLVVRTPKGGNKPTWLLHNTSIMDVRLKLPNKNNIETKENLQIMTLSAALISCAPGYYLNNAVEARAVLYMVADASEILPKLLEGGHSTIAGRLAGAFRNIRENTIADNIIEAMKAAGYSITEDDPFEERPAIILRGREVSPYVNRIRMDWADMRGTVLENFPQPPARLKDTGAYLKHVDDIYLTDAYHSLSIEGYRVSEALIERVRSGDWDPETNRKDREYADALAARGYWQAFQAVKKSLAKVLHANTPGTVASKDHAIWYRELFAPSVTAGLIAASDLAGYRSQPVYIRKSMHVPPRYEAVRDLMPAFFTLLEGEKEPAVRAVLGHFFFVYIHPYCDGNGRMGRFLMNVMLASGSYPWTVIPIETRNHYMAALEEASVKKNIEPFSGFLAKLVEKEIQR
;
A
#
# COMPACT_ATOMS: atom_id res chain seq x y z
N MET A 1 -33.36 23.99 53.80
CA MET A 1 -33.73 23.26 52.57
C MET A 1 -32.97 23.87 51.40
N ALA A 2 -32.44 23.06 50.47
CA ALA A 2 -31.73 23.59 49.29
C ALA A 2 -32.67 24.39 48.36
N THR A 3 -32.20 25.54 47.88
CA THR A 3 -32.97 26.42 46.97
C THR A 3 -33.12 25.78 45.57
N PRO A 4 -34.05 26.27 44.73
CA PRO A 4 -34.12 25.86 43.33
C PRO A 4 -32.80 26.06 42.56
N GLN A 5 -32.06 27.13 42.87
CA GLN A 5 -30.76 27.43 42.30
C GLN A 5 -29.71 26.37 42.68
N ASP A 6 -29.63 26.01 43.97
CA ASP A 6 -28.70 24.98 44.46
C ASP A 6 -28.97 23.61 43.83
N LYS A 7 -30.26 23.29 43.66
CA LYS A 7 -30.72 22.05 43.02
C LYS A 7 -30.35 22.01 41.53
N LEU A 8 -30.49 23.13 40.81
CA LEU A 8 -30.07 23.22 39.40
C LEU A 8 -28.54 23.10 39.28
N SER A 9 -27.80 23.84 40.11
CA SER A 9 -26.33 23.77 40.18
C SER A 9 -25.82 22.33 40.38
N ALA A 10 -26.39 21.59 41.35
CA ALA A 10 -26.05 20.19 41.56
C ALA A 10 -26.30 19.30 40.33
N SER A 11 -27.31 19.62 39.51
CA SER A 11 -27.60 18.87 38.28
C SER A 11 -26.64 19.24 37.15
N LEU A 12 -26.22 20.50 37.08
CA LEU A 12 -25.19 20.97 36.14
C LEU A 12 -23.83 20.33 36.43
N VAL A 13 -23.48 20.11 37.71
CA VAL A 13 -22.26 19.36 38.08
C VAL A 13 -22.31 17.93 37.55
N VAL A 14 -23.45 17.26 37.65
CA VAL A 14 -23.63 15.90 37.08
C VAL A 14 -23.50 15.91 35.57
N LEU A 15 -24.14 16.87 34.88
CA LEU A 15 -24.02 17.02 33.42
C LEU A 15 -22.57 17.28 33.00
N LYS A 16 -21.89 18.22 33.67
CA LYS A 16 -20.47 18.52 33.43
C LYS A 16 -19.59 17.29 33.60
N THR A 17 -19.82 16.49 34.64
CA THR A 17 -19.06 15.24 34.88
C THR A 17 -19.20 14.25 33.72
N LEU A 18 -20.36 14.19 33.06
CA LEU A 18 -20.56 13.35 31.88
C LEU A 18 -19.84 13.92 30.66
N GLN A 19 -19.89 15.25 30.46
CA GLN A 19 -19.20 15.94 29.38
C GLN A 19 -17.67 15.85 29.50
N ASP A 20 -17.14 15.98 30.72
CA ASP A 20 -15.70 15.85 31.02
C ASP A 20 -15.19 14.42 30.73
N LYS A 21 -16.08 13.42 30.71
CA LYS A 21 -15.79 12.04 30.30
C LYS A 21 -15.96 11.81 28.79
N GLY A 22 -16.30 12.85 28.03
CA GLY A 22 -16.57 12.77 26.59
C GLY A 22 -17.88 12.08 26.22
N ILE A 23 -18.81 11.87 27.17
CA ILE A 23 -20.11 11.24 26.89
C ILE A 23 -21.03 12.26 26.24
N VAL A 24 -21.44 11.97 25.01
CA VAL A 24 -22.34 12.80 24.21
C VAL A 24 -23.77 12.24 24.25
N ALA A 25 -23.95 10.92 24.13
CA ALA A 25 -25.27 10.29 24.27
C ALA A 25 -25.56 9.98 25.74
N ILE A 26 -26.39 10.81 26.36
CA ILE A 26 -26.80 10.66 27.76
C ILE A 26 -27.98 9.69 27.82
N HIS A 27 -27.74 8.47 28.24
CA HIS A 27 -28.79 7.50 28.52
C HIS A 27 -29.41 7.74 29.90
N THR A 28 -30.68 7.34 30.08
CA THR A 28 -31.39 7.43 31.38
C THR A 28 -30.68 6.76 32.56
N LYS A 29 -29.76 5.82 32.30
CA LYS A 29 -28.93 5.16 33.32
C LYS A 29 -27.75 6.02 33.79
N ASN A 30 -27.36 7.05 33.05
CA ASN A 30 -26.20 7.90 33.38
C ASN A 30 -26.51 8.92 34.49
N MET A 31 -27.79 9.23 34.75
CA MET A 31 -28.19 10.16 35.80
C MET A 31 -29.59 9.85 36.36
N THR A 32 -29.85 10.27 37.59
CA THR A 32 -31.15 10.06 38.24
C THR A 32 -32.28 10.81 37.51
N ARG A 33 -33.51 10.31 37.65
CA ARG A 33 -34.72 10.96 37.10
C ARG A 33 -34.81 12.43 37.51
N THR A 34 -34.51 12.74 38.77
CA THR A 34 -34.55 14.10 39.32
C THR A 34 -33.60 15.06 38.61
N HIS A 35 -32.35 14.65 38.34
CA HIS A 35 -31.39 15.51 37.63
C HIS A 35 -31.81 15.67 36.17
N ARG A 36 -32.21 14.59 35.51
CA ARG A 36 -32.63 14.58 34.11
C ARG A 36 -33.82 15.50 33.85
N GLU A 37 -34.90 15.35 34.62
CA GLU A 37 -36.10 16.18 34.46
C GLU A 37 -35.80 17.66 34.72
N ARG A 38 -34.91 17.95 35.68
CA ARG A 38 -34.48 19.32 35.97
C ARG A 38 -33.65 19.92 34.84
N LEU A 39 -32.68 19.18 34.30
CA LEU A 39 -31.84 19.65 33.18
C LEU A 39 -32.68 19.85 31.91
N ALA A 40 -33.58 18.91 31.61
CA ALA A 40 -34.46 18.99 30.45
C ALA A 40 -35.44 20.17 30.56
N LYS A 41 -36.05 20.36 31.74
CA LYS A 41 -36.96 21.50 31.99
C LYS A 41 -36.27 22.85 31.81
N ASN A 42 -34.97 22.94 32.11
CA ASN A 42 -34.19 24.17 31.99
C ASN A 42 -33.39 24.22 30.66
N GLY A 43 -33.66 23.34 29.70
CA GLY A 43 -33.05 23.40 28.36
C GLY A 43 -31.57 23.03 28.27
N PHE A 44 -30.98 22.42 29.31
CA PHE A 44 -29.58 21.98 29.31
C PHE A 44 -29.36 20.61 28.65
N ILE A 45 -30.43 19.83 28.47
CA ILE A 45 -30.42 18.60 27.68
C ILE A 45 -31.69 18.51 26.84
N LYS A 46 -31.58 17.89 25.67
CA LYS A 46 -32.69 17.66 24.72
C LYS A 46 -32.86 16.16 24.49
N GLU A 47 -34.09 15.66 24.56
CA GLU A 47 -34.37 14.25 24.24
C GLU A 47 -34.25 14.04 22.74
N VAL A 48 -33.48 13.03 22.34
CA VAL A 48 -33.28 12.65 20.93
C VAL A 48 -34.23 11.54 20.53
N MET A 49 -34.28 10.51 21.37
CA MET A 49 -35.19 9.37 21.29
C MET A 49 -35.47 8.88 22.70
N LYS A 50 -36.50 8.04 22.88
CA LYS A 50 -36.96 7.61 24.21
C LYS A 50 -35.79 7.13 25.09
N GLY A 51 -35.52 7.90 26.14
CA GLY A 51 -34.50 7.57 27.14
C GLY A 51 -33.06 7.94 26.77
N TRP A 52 -32.86 8.70 25.69
CA TRP A 52 -31.57 9.17 25.21
C TRP A 52 -31.60 10.67 24.96
N TYR A 53 -30.60 11.38 25.49
CA TYR A 53 -30.53 12.84 25.49
C TYR A 53 -29.16 13.30 24.99
N VAL A 54 -29.10 14.53 24.51
CA VAL A 54 -27.84 15.25 24.23
C VAL A 54 -27.81 16.56 25.01
N PRO A 55 -26.62 17.09 25.34
CA PRO A 55 -26.49 18.45 25.86
C PRO A 55 -27.09 19.48 24.90
N SER A 56 -27.71 20.53 25.45
CA SER A 56 -28.27 21.65 24.69
C SER A 56 -28.07 22.97 25.44
N ARG A 57 -28.29 24.10 24.77
CA ARG A 57 -28.23 25.43 25.40
C ARG A 57 -29.65 25.90 25.74
N PRO A 58 -29.89 26.43 26.95
CA PRO A 58 -31.22 26.95 27.34
C PRO A 58 -31.74 28.07 26.45
N GLU A 59 -30.83 28.83 25.83
CA GLU A 59 -31.12 29.99 24.98
C GLU A 59 -31.39 29.60 23.51
N GLU A 60 -31.29 28.31 23.17
CA GLU A 60 -31.46 27.82 21.80
C GLU A 60 -32.94 27.92 21.35
N PRO A 61 -33.27 28.66 20.28
CA PRO A 61 -34.62 28.73 19.74
C PRO A 61 -35.27 27.36 19.49
N ALA A 62 -36.58 27.29 19.75
CA ALA A 62 -37.36 26.07 19.51
C ALA A 62 -37.32 25.68 18.01
N GLY A 63 -36.88 24.45 17.73
CA GLY A 63 -36.76 23.93 16.37
C GLY A 63 -35.36 24.07 15.75
N GLU A 64 -34.42 24.73 16.43
CA GLU A 64 -33.03 24.81 15.97
C GLU A 64 -32.34 23.44 16.01
N SER A 65 -31.46 23.20 15.02
CA SER A 65 -30.76 21.93 14.80
C SER A 65 -29.28 21.96 15.18
N THR A 66 -28.74 23.10 15.60
CA THR A 66 -27.32 23.31 15.85
C THR A 66 -26.78 22.36 16.91
N ALA A 67 -27.43 22.29 18.09
CA ALA A 67 -27.00 21.38 19.15
C ALA A 67 -27.07 19.91 18.71
N TRP A 68 -28.06 19.54 17.89
CA TRP A 68 -28.19 18.19 17.37
C TRP A 68 -27.05 17.84 16.41
N TYR A 69 -26.81 18.65 15.39
CA TYR A 69 -25.77 18.36 14.40
C TYR A 69 -24.36 18.38 15.00
N ALA A 70 -24.10 19.26 15.97
CA ALA A 70 -22.84 19.25 16.72
C ALA A 70 -22.64 17.97 17.55
N SER A 71 -23.74 17.37 18.03
CA SER A 71 -23.70 16.16 18.87
C SER A 71 -23.89 14.86 18.07
N PHE A 72 -24.28 14.92 16.80
CA PHE A 72 -24.76 13.77 16.02
C PHE A 72 -23.79 12.59 16.03
N TRP A 73 -22.52 12.84 15.67
CA TRP A 73 -21.52 11.78 15.53
C TRP A 73 -21.14 11.15 16.87
N GLY A 74 -20.90 11.99 17.90
CA GLY A 74 -20.67 11.52 19.25
C GLY A 74 -21.86 10.75 19.81
N PHE A 75 -23.07 11.22 19.54
CA PHE A 75 -24.30 10.53 19.93
C PHE A 75 -24.37 9.14 19.29
N CYS A 76 -24.13 9.04 17.98
CA CYS A 76 -24.17 7.78 17.27
C CYS A 76 -23.10 6.81 17.78
N ALA A 77 -21.87 7.28 18.03
CA ALA A 77 -20.79 6.48 18.58
C ALA A 77 -21.19 5.85 19.93
N ASP A 78 -21.62 6.68 20.88
CA ASP A 78 -22.02 6.24 22.22
C ASP A 78 -23.25 5.31 22.19
N TYR A 79 -24.25 5.66 21.38
CA TYR A 79 -25.47 4.86 21.23
C TYR A 79 -25.17 3.47 20.65
N LEU A 80 -24.40 3.40 19.56
CA LEU A 80 -24.04 2.15 18.90
C LEU A 80 -23.15 1.29 19.78
N TYR A 81 -22.19 1.89 20.50
CA TYR A 81 -21.38 1.18 21.48
C TYR A 81 -22.22 0.62 22.63
N SER A 82 -23.13 1.42 23.19
CA SER A 82 -24.05 0.96 24.24
C SER A 82 -24.93 -0.21 23.79
N ARG A 83 -25.35 -0.21 22.51
CA ARG A 83 -26.24 -1.23 21.95
C ARG A 83 -25.51 -2.51 21.49
N PHE A 84 -24.33 -2.36 20.89
CA PHE A 84 -23.65 -3.45 20.19
C PHE A 84 -22.23 -3.74 20.69
N GLY A 85 -21.70 -2.96 21.64
CA GLY A 85 -20.30 -3.02 22.05
C GLY A 85 -19.38 -2.76 20.86
N ASP A 86 -18.44 -3.65 20.62
CA ASP A 86 -17.53 -3.58 19.47
C ASP A 86 -18.06 -4.27 18.20
N GLN A 87 -19.32 -4.72 18.20
CA GLN A 87 -19.87 -5.53 17.10
C GLN A 87 -20.64 -4.69 16.09
N TRP A 88 -20.08 -3.57 15.64
CA TRP A 88 -20.67 -2.73 14.61
C TRP A 88 -19.60 -1.98 13.81
N CYS A 89 -19.90 -1.60 12.58
CA CYS A 89 -19.13 -0.60 11.83
C CYS A 89 -20.05 0.18 10.89
N LEU A 90 -19.63 1.37 10.44
CA LEU A 90 -20.35 2.10 9.40
C LEU A 90 -20.34 1.32 8.07
N SER A 91 -21.28 1.64 7.18
CA SER A 91 -21.30 1.10 5.81
C SER A 91 -20.04 1.49 5.03
N PRO A 92 -19.72 0.80 3.92
CA PRO A 92 -18.60 1.18 3.05
C PRO A 92 -18.70 2.64 2.58
N GLU A 93 -19.87 3.07 2.10
CA GLU A 93 -20.12 4.41 1.57
C GLU A 93 -19.93 5.50 2.64
N GLN A 94 -20.41 5.25 3.86
CA GLN A 94 -20.22 6.19 4.96
C GLN A 94 -18.78 6.22 5.44
N SER A 95 -18.10 5.07 5.45
CA SER A 95 -16.68 5.03 5.73
C SER A 95 -15.88 5.86 4.71
N LEU A 96 -16.20 5.76 3.41
CA LEU A 96 -15.54 6.56 2.36
C LEU A 96 -15.78 8.07 2.55
N ARG A 97 -16.99 8.50 2.90
CA ARG A 97 -17.27 9.92 3.21
C ARG A 97 -16.41 10.42 4.38
N ILE A 98 -16.27 9.63 5.44
CA ILE A 98 -15.44 9.98 6.59
C ILE A 98 -13.94 9.99 6.23
N HIS A 99 -13.49 9.10 5.33
CA HIS A 99 -12.12 9.11 4.79
C HIS A 99 -11.84 10.36 3.97
N SER A 100 -12.80 10.79 3.14
CA SER A 100 -12.69 12.02 2.35
C SER A 100 -12.78 13.31 3.16
N GLY A 101 -13.00 13.22 4.48
CA GLY A 101 -13.22 14.36 5.36
C GLY A 101 -14.64 14.95 5.30
N ASN A 102 -15.59 14.30 4.62
CA ASN A 102 -16.99 14.70 4.59
C ASN A 102 -17.71 14.17 5.85
N TRP A 103 -17.80 15.03 6.86
CA TRP A 103 -18.51 14.78 8.13
C TRP A 103 -19.97 15.29 8.13
N ASN A 104 -20.54 15.60 6.97
CA ASN A 104 -21.91 16.09 6.91
C ASN A 104 -22.87 15.03 7.47
N VAL A 105 -23.73 15.45 8.38
CA VAL A 105 -24.74 14.59 9.00
C VAL A 105 -25.65 14.00 7.91
N PRO A 106 -25.71 12.67 7.75
CA PRO A 106 -26.61 12.05 6.78
C PRO A 106 -28.05 12.02 7.31
N GLU A 107 -29.03 12.08 6.40
CA GLU A 107 -30.44 11.79 6.73
C GLU A 107 -30.60 10.38 7.31
N GLN A 108 -29.79 9.43 6.86
CA GLN A 108 -29.73 8.08 7.40
C GLN A 108 -28.29 7.59 7.56
N LEU A 109 -27.89 7.30 8.80
CA LEU A 109 -26.64 6.64 9.15
C LEU A 109 -26.79 5.12 8.98
N VAL A 110 -26.09 4.53 8.01
CA VAL A 110 -26.17 3.08 7.75
C VAL A 110 -25.06 2.36 8.50
N VAL A 111 -25.45 1.43 9.36
CA VAL A 111 -24.56 0.70 10.25
C VAL A 111 -24.67 -0.79 9.98
N ARG A 112 -23.53 -1.47 9.87
CA ARG A 112 -23.45 -2.93 9.74
C ARG A 112 -23.25 -3.53 11.13
N THR A 113 -24.08 -4.49 11.49
CA THR A 113 -23.90 -5.28 12.71
C THR A 113 -24.53 -6.67 12.57
N PRO A 114 -23.95 -7.73 13.13
CA PRO A 114 -24.58 -9.06 13.13
C PRO A 114 -25.90 -9.08 13.92
N LYS A 115 -26.10 -8.10 14.81
CA LYS A 115 -27.29 -7.96 15.67
C LYS A 115 -28.29 -6.92 15.14
N GLY A 116 -28.18 -6.55 13.86
CA GLY A 116 -29.03 -5.53 13.25
C GLY A 116 -30.52 -5.89 13.24
N GLY A 117 -31.35 -4.86 13.38
CA GLY A 117 -32.81 -4.90 13.36
C GLY A 117 -33.43 -4.64 11.98
N ASN A 118 -32.65 -4.19 11.00
CA ASN A 118 -33.10 -3.86 9.63
C ASN A 118 -34.25 -2.84 9.57
N LYS A 119 -34.30 -1.90 10.53
CA LYS A 119 -35.31 -0.84 10.59
C LYS A 119 -34.66 0.47 11.01
N PRO A 120 -35.12 1.62 10.47
CA PRO A 120 -34.60 2.90 10.87
C PRO A 120 -35.03 3.23 12.31
N THR A 121 -34.06 3.65 13.11
CA THR A 121 -34.27 4.32 14.40
C THR A 121 -34.25 5.82 14.14
N TRP A 122 -35.42 6.46 14.23
CA TRP A 122 -35.55 7.89 14.01
C TRP A 122 -34.98 8.71 15.16
N LEU A 123 -34.32 9.80 14.80
CA LEU A 123 -33.68 10.76 15.70
C LEU A 123 -34.26 12.16 15.43
N LEU A 124 -33.58 13.22 15.87
CA LEU A 124 -34.03 14.60 15.63
C LEU A 124 -33.79 15.04 14.18
N HIS A 125 -34.53 16.06 13.75
CA HIS A 125 -34.33 16.77 12.48
C HIS A 125 -34.26 15.85 11.25
N ASN A 126 -35.19 14.90 11.15
CA ASN A 126 -35.30 13.93 10.04
C ASN A 126 -34.05 13.05 9.82
N THR A 127 -33.21 12.91 10.84
CA THR A 127 -32.08 11.98 10.81
C THR A 127 -32.47 10.62 11.39
N SER A 128 -31.79 9.57 10.98
CA SER A 128 -32.03 8.20 11.46
C SER A 128 -30.76 7.35 11.48
N ILE A 129 -30.76 6.29 12.29
CA ILE A 129 -29.77 5.21 12.21
C ILE A 129 -30.46 3.95 11.68
N MET A 130 -29.91 3.36 10.62
CA MET A 130 -30.36 2.10 10.04
C MET A 130 -29.31 1.01 10.36
N ASP A 131 -29.56 0.22 11.40
CA ASP A 131 -28.73 -0.93 11.74
C ASP A 131 -29.10 -2.16 10.91
N VAL A 132 -28.29 -2.46 9.91
CA VAL A 132 -28.47 -3.56 8.96
C VAL A 132 -27.78 -4.83 9.46
N ARG A 133 -28.50 -5.94 9.43
CA ARG A 133 -28.02 -7.27 9.83
C ARG A 133 -27.06 -7.82 8.79
N LEU A 134 -25.77 -7.58 8.99
CA LEU A 134 -24.70 -8.03 8.12
C LEU A 134 -23.52 -8.55 8.94
N LYS A 135 -22.78 -9.51 8.38
CA LYS A 135 -21.49 -9.94 8.94
C LYS A 135 -20.51 -8.76 8.93
N LEU A 136 -19.74 -8.63 10.00
CA LEU A 136 -18.67 -7.64 10.06
C LEU A 136 -17.50 -8.02 9.15
N PRO A 137 -16.80 -7.04 8.60
CA PRO A 137 -15.48 -7.24 8.02
C PRO A 137 -14.51 -7.90 9.03
N ASN A 138 -13.42 -8.46 8.53
CA ASN A 138 -12.31 -8.89 9.38
C ASN A 138 -11.81 -7.70 10.21
N LYS A 139 -11.31 -7.96 11.43
CA LYS A 139 -10.86 -6.91 12.36
C LYS A 139 -9.81 -5.98 11.75
N ASN A 140 -8.93 -6.51 10.90
CA ASN A 140 -7.90 -5.72 10.19
C ASN A 140 -8.46 -4.79 9.11
N ASN A 141 -9.76 -4.89 8.81
CA ASN A 141 -10.48 -4.04 7.85
C ASN A 141 -11.40 -3.04 8.55
N ILE A 142 -11.31 -2.93 9.87
CA ILE A 142 -12.05 -1.97 10.71
C ILE A 142 -11.02 -1.11 11.46
N GLU A 143 -11.25 0.19 11.46
CA GLU A 143 -10.46 1.16 12.22
C GLU A 143 -11.37 2.10 13.01
N THR A 144 -10.82 2.75 14.04
CA THR A 144 -11.55 3.69 14.88
C THR A 144 -11.15 5.11 14.52
N LYS A 145 -12.12 5.97 14.22
CA LYS A 145 -11.92 7.40 13.98
C LYS A 145 -12.98 8.20 14.74
N GLU A 146 -12.55 9.08 15.65
CA GLU A 146 -13.45 9.86 16.52
C GLU A 146 -14.51 8.97 17.22
N ASN A 147 -14.07 7.84 17.80
CA ASN A 147 -14.91 6.82 18.44
C ASN A 147 -15.91 6.08 17.53
N LEU A 148 -15.92 6.35 16.22
CA LEU A 148 -16.70 5.60 15.24
C LEU A 148 -15.89 4.41 14.73
N GLN A 149 -16.53 3.25 14.59
CA GLN A 149 -15.95 2.11 13.89
C GLN A 149 -16.25 2.21 12.40
N ILE A 150 -15.22 2.44 11.59
CA ILE A 150 -15.33 2.57 10.14
C ILE A 150 -14.52 1.47 9.43
N MET A 151 -14.83 1.22 8.17
CA MET A 151 -14.01 0.34 7.35
C MET A 151 -12.72 1.07 6.95
N THR A 152 -11.59 0.34 6.94
CA THR A 152 -10.33 0.86 6.36
C THR A 152 -10.55 1.28 4.92
N LEU A 153 -9.82 2.30 4.44
CA LEU A 153 -9.99 2.87 3.09
C LEU A 153 -10.09 1.80 1.99
N SER A 154 -9.15 0.86 1.95
CA SER A 154 -9.13 -0.20 0.93
C SER A 154 -10.32 -1.16 1.03
N ALA A 155 -10.71 -1.56 2.24
CA ALA A 155 -11.89 -2.41 2.44
C ALA A 155 -13.18 -1.71 2.05
N ALA A 156 -13.29 -0.41 2.33
CA ALA A 156 -14.43 0.41 1.97
C ALA A 156 -14.53 0.56 0.44
N LEU A 157 -13.44 0.90 -0.25
CA LEU A 157 -13.38 1.00 -1.73
C LEU A 157 -13.82 -0.31 -2.42
N ILE A 158 -13.37 -1.45 -1.90
CA ILE A 158 -13.72 -2.77 -2.45
C ILE A 158 -15.19 -3.10 -2.18
N SER A 159 -15.70 -2.80 -0.99
CA SER A 159 -17.06 -3.17 -0.59
C SER A 159 -18.13 -2.18 -1.05
N CYS A 160 -17.75 -1.04 -1.61
CA CYS A 160 -18.66 0.03 -1.98
C CYS A 160 -19.46 -0.30 -3.25
N ALA A 161 -20.72 0.12 -3.27
CA ALA A 161 -21.60 -0.04 -4.41
C ALA A 161 -21.16 0.83 -5.61
N PRO A 162 -21.35 0.36 -6.87
CA PRO A 162 -20.96 1.14 -8.06
C PRO A 162 -21.63 2.52 -8.12
N GLY A 163 -22.90 2.60 -7.70
CA GLY A 163 -23.64 3.86 -7.69
C GLY A 163 -23.05 4.95 -6.80
N TYR A 164 -22.15 4.63 -5.88
CA TYR A 164 -21.47 5.66 -5.07
C TYR A 164 -20.56 6.54 -5.91
N TYR A 165 -19.82 5.96 -6.87
CA TYR A 165 -18.89 6.68 -7.74
C TYR A 165 -19.61 7.68 -8.64
N LEU A 166 -20.81 7.34 -9.10
CA LEU A 166 -21.68 8.21 -9.87
C LEU A 166 -22.22 9.36 -9.01
N ASN A 167 -22.83 9.02 -7.86
CA ASN A 167 -23.57 9.99 -7.05
C ASN A 167 -22.67 10.85 -6.15
N ASN A 168 -21.42 10.44 -5.89
CA ASN A 168 -20.49 11.08 -4.98
C ASN A 168 -19.09 11.16 -5.61
N ALA A 169 -19.04 11.61 -6.87
CA ALA A 169 -17.82 11.57 -7.68
C ALA A 169 -16.65 12.33 -7.04
N VAL A 170 -16.91 13.44 -6.34
CA VAL A 170 -15.87 14.24 -5.68
C VAL A 170 -15.26 13.46 -4.51
N GLU A 171 -16.08 12.94 -3.60
CA GLU A 171 -15.63 12.13 -2.48
C GLU A 171 -14.92 10.87 -2.96
N ALA A 172 -15.48 10.17 -3.94
CA ALA A 172 -14.90 8.96 -4.52
C ALA A 172 -13.50 9.25 -5.12
N ARG A 173 -13.33 10.35 -5.86
CA ARG A 173 -12.01 10.74 -6.38
C ARG A 173 -11.05 11.18 -5.28
N ALA A 174 -11.54 11.90 -4.27
CA ALA A 174 -10.72 12.33 -3.13
C ALA A 174 -10.12 11.12 -2.39
N VAL A 175 -10.93 10.10 -2.11
CA VAL A 175 -10.43 8.87 -1.46
C VAL A 175 -9.55 8.02 -2.37
N LEU A 176 -9.76 8.03 -3.69
CA LEU A 176 -8.86 7.38 -4.64
C LEU A 176 -7.48 8.05 -4.64
N TYR A 177 -7.40 9.38 -4.59
CA TYR A 177 -6.13 10.11 -4.48
C TYR A 177 -5.38 9.82 -3.16
N MET A 178 -6.08 9.33 -2.12
CA MET A 178 -5.44 8.88 -0.88
C MET A 178 -4.74 7.52 -1.03
N VAL A 179 -5.09 6.70 -2.03
CA VAL A 179 -4.40 5.44 -2.31
C VAL A 179 -3.07 5.72 -3.02
N ALA A 180 -1.97 5.37 -2.36
CA ALA A 180 -0.63 5.69 -2.83
C ALA A 180 -0.12 4.75 -3.92
N ASP A 181 -0.52 3.48 -3.81
CA ASP A 181 -0.03 2.40 -4.65
C ASP A 181 -1.07 1.27 -4.72
N ALA A 182 -1.05 0.52 -5.82
CA ALA A 182 -1.97 -0.59 -6.05
C ALA A 182 -1.92 -1.67 -4.94
N SER A 183 -0.78 -1.81 -4.26
CA SER A 183 -0.61 -2.75 -3.14
C SER A 183 -1.52 -2.53 -1.93
N GLU A 184 -2.16 -1.36 -1.80
CA GLU A 184 -3.11 -1.10 -0.70
C GLU A 184 -4.43 -1.86 -0.85
N ILE A 185 -4.80 -2.14 -2.09
CA ILE A 185 -6.10 -2.69 -2.50
C ILE A 185 -5.95 -4.07 -3.12
N LEU A 186 -4.84 -4.31 -3.84
CA LEU A 186 -4.63 -5.57 -4.55
C LEU A 186 -4.69 -6.84 -3.70
N PRO A 187 -4.12 -6.92 -2.48
CA PRO A 187 -4.15 -8.16 -1.70
C PRO A 187 -5.59 -8.63 -1.46
N LYS A 188 -6.48 -7.70 -1.15
CA LYS A 188 -7.91 -7.95 -0.90
C LYS A 188 -8.67 -8.30 -2.19
N LEU A 189 -8.32 -7.68 -3.31
CA LEU A 189 -8.91 -8.01 -4.61
C LEU A 189 -8.56 -9.45 -5.04
N LEU A 190 -7.31 -9.85 -4.79
CA LEU A 190 -6.77 -11.16 -5.16
C LEU A 190 -7.28 -12.29 -4.25
N GLU A 191 -7.35 -12.08 -2.93
CA GLU A 191 -7.91 -13.03 -1.97
C GLU A 191 -9.38 -13.38 -2.24
N GLY A 192 -10.17 -12.40 -2.70
CA GLY A 192 -11.60 -12.57 -2.95
C GLY A 192 -11.98 -12.91 -4.40
N GLY A 193 -11.02 -13.02 -5.32
CA GLY A 193 -11.28 -13.21 -6.75
C GLY A 193 -12.18 -12.12 -7.35
N HIS A 194 -12.01 -10.87 -6.88
CA HIS A 194 -12.95 -9.77 -7.13
C HIS A 194 -12.78 -9.11 -8.51
N SER A 195 -12.79 -9.89 -9.60
CA SER A 195 -12.51 -9.42 -10.97
C SER A 195 -13.30 -8.19 -11.40
N THR A 196 -14.62 -8.18 -11.19
CA THR A 196 -15.48 -7.04 -11.56
C THR A 196 -15.13 -5.78 -10.77
N ILE A 197 -14.83 -5.92 -9.48
CA ILE A 197 -14.48 -4.80 -8.61
C ILE A 197 -13.09 -4.28 -8.96
N ALA A 198 -12.15 -5.17 -9.27
CA ALA A 198 -10.81 -4.81 -9.72
C ALA A 198 -10.86 -4.03 -11.04
N GLY A 199 -11.69 -4.47 -11.99
CA GLY A 199 -11.91 -3.78 -13.26
C GLY A 199 -12.47 -2.37 -13.07
N ARG A 200 -13.46 -2.24 -12.18
CA ARG A 200 -14.05 -0.96 -11.78
C ARG A 200 -13.03 -0.02 -11.12
N LEU A 201 -12.23 -0.53 -10.18
CA LEU A 201 -11.22 0.29 -9.51
C LEU A 201 -10.11 0.71 -10.47
N ALA A 202 -9.68 -0.18 -11.38
CA ALA A 202 -8.71 0.18 -12.40
C ALA A 202 -9.22 1.33 -13.29
N GLY A 203 -10.46 1.26 -13.77
CA GLY A 203 -11.09 2.36 -14.51
C GLY A 203 -11.19 3.65 -13.67
N ALA A 204 -11.55 3.53 -12.40
CA ALA A 204 -11.60 4.67 -11.48
C ALA A 204 -10.22 5.36 -11.28
N PHE A 205 -9.14 4.59 -11.15
CA PHE A 205 -7.77 5.14 -11.10
C PHE A 205 -7.35 5.77 -12.42
N ARG A 206 -7.76 5.17 -13.55
CA ARG A 206 -7.57 5.74 -14.89
C ARG A 206 -8.21 7.12 -15.01
N ASN A 207 -9.42 7.28 -14.48
CA ASN A 207 -10.19 8.53 -14.49
C ASN A 207 -9.40 9.67 -13.82
N ILE A 208 -8.72 9.38 -12.71
CA ILE A 208 -7.91 10.36 -11.96
C ILE A 208 -6.44 10.47 -12.43
N ARG A 209 -6.10 9.81 -13.55
CA ARG A 209 -4.77 9.73 -14.17
C ARG A 209 -3.71 8.98 -13.37
N GLU A 210 -4.11 8.16 -12.42
CA GLU A 210 -3.24 7.22 -11.71
C GLU A 210 -3.06 5.92 -12.54
N ASN A 211 -2.53 6.09 -13.75
CA ASN A 211 -2.42 5.01 -14.74
C ASN A 211 -1.58 3.83 -14.22
N THR A 212 -0.51 4.11 -13.47
CA THR A 212 0.36 3.08 -12.90
C THR A 212 -0.39 2.18 -11.92
N ILE A 213 -1.27 2.76 -11.08
CA ILE A 213 -2.10 1.99 -10.14
C ILE A 213 -3.08 1.12 -10.93
N ALA A 214 -3.77 1.69 -11.92
CA ALA A 214 -4.72 0.97 -12.76
C ALA A 214 -4.08 -0.21 -13.51
N ASP A 215 -2.92 0.02 -14.15
CA ASP A 215 -2.18 -1.03 -14.86
C ASP A 215 -1.72 -2.13 -13.91
N ASN A 216 -1.20 -1.77 -12.74
CA ASN A 216 -0.77 -2.76 -11.76
C ASN A 216 -1.94 -3.61 -11.25
N ILE A 217 -3.13 -3.02 -11.07
CA ILE A 217 -4.31 -3.80 -10.68
C ILE A 217 -4.66 -4.83 -11.74
N ILE A 218 -4.76 -4.41 -13.00
CA ILE A 218 -5.15 -5.27 -14.12
C ILE A 218 -4.15 -6.40 -14.32
N GLU A 219 -2.86 -6.07 -14.37
CA GLU A 219 -1.82 -7.04 -14.68
C GLU A 219 -1.61 -8.03 -13.52
N ALA A 220 -1.76 -7.60 -12.26
CA ALA A 220 -1.70 -8.51 -11.12
C ALA A 220 -2.89 -9.49 -11.11
N MET A 221 -4.11 -9.03 -11.40
CA MET A 221 -5.29 -9.92 -11.50
C MET A 221 -5.13 -10.95 -12.63
N LYS A 222 -4.67 -10.52 -13.81
CA LYS A 222 -4.39 -11.43 -14.93
C LYS A 222 -3.29 -12.44 -14.58
N ALA A 223 -2.20 -11.99 -13.96
CA ALA A 223 -1.10 -12.87 -13.56
C ALA A 223 -1.53 -13.93 -12.53
N ALA A 224 -2.54 -13.62 -11.70
CA ALA A 224 -3.16 -14.57 -10.79
C ALA A 224 -4.21 -15.49 -11.45
N GLY A 225 -4.37 -15.43 -12.78
CA GLY A 225 -5.29 -16.29 -13.54
C GLY A 225 -6.73 -15.79 -13.63
N TYR A 226 -7.02 -14.56 -13.19
CA TYR A 226 -8.36 -13.98 -13.27
C TYR A 226 -8.58 -13.24 -14.60
N SER A 227 -9.77 -13.41 -15.18
CA SER A 227 -10.23 -12.55 -16.29
C SER A 227 -10.73 -11.23 -15.73
N ILE A 228 -10.29 -10.11 -16.32
CA ILE A 228 -10.65 -8.76 -15.89
C ILE A 228 -11.02 -7.89 -17.09
N THR A 229 -12.08 -7.11 -16.93
CA THR A 229 -12.53 -6.09 -17.88
C THR A 229 -12.54 -4.76 -17.16
N GLU A 230 -11.77 -3.78 -17.68
CA GLU A 230 -11.73 -2.43 -17.12
C GLU A 230 -13.05 -1.70 -17.39
N ASP A 231 -13.56 -1.01 -16.38
CA ASP A 231 -14.82 -0.27 -16.42
C ASP A 231 -14.66 1.03 -15.61
N ASP A 232 -14.85 2.20 -16.23
CA ASP A 232 -14.78 3.49 -15.53
C ASP A 232 -16.14 3.78 -14.85
N PRO A 233 -16.22 3.81 -13.50
CA PRO A 233 -17.48 4.01 -12.81
C PRO A 233 -17.93 5.48 -12.76
N PHE A 234 -17.19 6.40 -13.39
CA PHE A 234 -17.54 7.83 -13.49
C PHE A 234 -18.08 8.18 -14.88
N GLU A 235 -19.07 9.08 -14.95
CA GLU A 235 -19.57 9.62 -16.23
C GLU A 235 -18.64 10.68 -16.84
N GLU A 236 -17.91 11.39 -15.99
CA GLU A 236 -17.11 12.55 -16.37
C GLU A 236 -15.65 12.42 -15.92
N ARG A 237 -14.78 13.28 -16.44
CA ARG A 237 -13.38 13.42 -15.97
C ARG A 237 -13.26 14.54 -14.93
N PRO A 238 -12.30 14.47 -13.99
CA PRO A 238 -12.12 15.54 -13.01
C PRO A 238 -11.65 16.83 -13.67
N ALA A 239 -12.19 17.96 -13.22
CA ALA A 239 -11.79 19.28 -13.68
C ALA A 239 -10.39 19.69 -13.21
N ILE A 240 -9.94 19.18 -12.05
CA ILE A 240 -8.64 19.47 -11.44
C ILE A 240 -7.89 18.17 -11.19
N ILE A 241 -6.60 18.17 -11.50
CA ILE A 241 -5.67 17.07 -11.22
C ILE A 241 -4.80 17.50 -10.06
N LEU A 242 -4.89 16.78 -8.94
CA LEU A 242 -4.02 17.01 -7.79
C LEU A 242 -2.63 16.43 -8.10
N ARG A 243 -1.57 17.24 -7.94
CA ARG A 243 -0.17 16.79 -8.10
C ARG A 243 0.59 17.01 -6.80
N GLY A 244 1.20 15.93 -6.30
CA GLY A 244 2.15 15.98 -5.19
C GLY A 244 1.49 15.85 -3.82
N ARG A 245 1.90 14.82 -3.08
CA ARG A 245 1.59 14.65 -1.65
C ARG A 245 2.59 15.43 -0.80
N GLU A 246 2.21 15.75 0.43
CA GLU A 246 3.15 16.22 1.46
C GLU A 246 4.33 15.24 1.56
N VAL A 247 5.56 15.77 1.58
CA VAL A 247 6.77 14.96 1.45
C VAL A 247 7.12 14.35 2.80
N SER A 248 6.81 13.06 2.95
CA SER A 248 7.18 12.22 4.09
C SER A 248 8.66 12.39 4.50
N PRO A 249 9.01 12.38 5.80
CA PRO A 249 10.40 12.53 6.27
C PRO A 249 11.34 11.45 5.71
N TYR A 250 10.81 10.27 5.40
CA TYR A 250 11.55 9.21 4.71
C TYR A 250 12.01 9.65 3.31
N VAL A 251 11.15 10.35 2.57
CA VAL A 251 11.45 10.88 1.24
C VAL A 251 12.49 12.00 1.31
N ASN A 252 12.43 12.85 2.33
CA ASN A 252 13.47 13.87 2.51
C ASN A 252 14.84 13.23 2.79
N ARG A 253 14.88 12.21 3.66
CA ARG A 253 16.11 11.50 4.01
C ARG A 253 16.72 10.79 2.81
N ILE A 254 15.95 10.03 2.02
CA ILE A 254 16.50 9.30 0.87
C ILE A 254 17.09 10.25 -0.19
N ARG A 255 16.49 11.44 -0.38
CA ARG A 255 17.03 12.46 -1.29
C ARG A 255 18.36 13.02 -0.80
N MET A 256 18.47 13.28 0.50
CA MET A 256 19.72 13.74 1.13
C MET A 256 20.80 12.65 1.06
N ASP A 257 20.46 11.43 1.48
CA ASP A 257 21.39 10.30 1.45
C ASP A 257 21.86 9.99 0.01
N TRP A 258 20.97 10.09 -0.99
CA TRP A 258 21.35 9.96 -2.41
C TRP A 258 22.36 11.03 -2.82
N ALA A 259 22.10 12.30 -2.47
CA ALA A 259 23.00 13.40 -2.81
C ALA A 259 24.38 13.27 -2.15
N ASP A 260 24.41 12.87 -0.88
CA ASP A 260 25.65 12.68 -0.11
C ASP A 260 26.49 11.51 -0.67
N MET A 261 25.84 10.38 -0.97
CA MET A 261 26.52 9.18 -1.46
C MET A 261 26.98 9.29 -2.93
N ARG A 262 26.36 10.19 -3.71
CA ARG A 262 26.64 10.35 -5.15
C ARG A 262 28.12 10.61 -5.45
N GLY A 263 28.76 11.51 -4.69
CA GLY A 263 30.17 11.88 -4.90
C GLY A 263 31.10 10.69 -4.72
N THR A 264 30.93 9.94 -3.63
CA THR A 264 31.70 8.74 -3.33
C THR A 264 31.56 7.66 -4.41
N VAL A 265 30.39 7.51 -5.03
CA VAL A 265 30.23 6.57 -6.14
C VAL A 265 31.05 7.01 -7.36
N LEU A 266 31.00 8.29 -7.71
CA LEU A 266 31.75 8.82 -8.87
C LEU A 266 33.27 8.71 -8.71
N GLU A 267 33.77 8.82 -7.49
CA GLU A 267 35.20 8.70 -7.19
C GLU A 267 35.69 7.25 -7.27
N ASN A 268 34.84 6.27 -6.94
CA ASN A 268 35.24 4.87 -6.75
C ASN A 268 34.84 3.92 -7.88
N PHE A 269 33.95 4.34 -8.78
CA PHE A 269 33.45 3.49 -9.85
C PHE A 269 34.18 3.75 -11.17
N PRO A 270 34.50 2.71 -11.99
CA PRO A 270 35.17 2.89 -13.27
C PRO A 270 34.35 3.79 -14.19
N GLN A 271 35.03 4.47 -15.12
CA GLN A 271 34.36 5.26 -16.14
C GLN A 271 33.61 4.36 -17.14
N PRO A 272 32.50 4.86 -17.73
CA PRO A 272 31.74 4.12 -18.73
C PRO A 272 32.64 3.69 -19.91
N PRO A 273 32.53 2.43 -20.38
CA PRO A 273 33.16 2.01 -21.63
C PRO A 273 32.70 2.86 -22.82
N ALA A 274 33.44 2.78 -23.92
CA ALA A 274 33.02 3.42 -25.16
C ALA A 274 31.59 2.99 -25.54
N ARG A 275 30.83 3.94 -26.09
CA ARG A 275 29.41 3.74 -26.40
C ARG A 275 29.18 2.45 -27.19
N LEU A 276 28.25 1.63 -26.69
CA LEU A 276 27.77 0.43 -27.38
C LEU A 276 27.34 0.76 -28.82
N LYS A 277 27.97 0.09 -29.80
CA LYS A 277 27.64 0.22 -31.22
C LYS A 277 26.63 -0.82 -31.69
N ASP A 278 26.51 -1.95 -30.99
CA ASP A 278 25.67 -3.08 -31.36
C ASP A 278 24.82 -3.56 -30.17
N THR A 279 23.56 -3.12 -30.15
CA THR A 279 22.56 -3.55 -29.17
C THR A 279 22.26 -5.05 -29.26
N GLY A 280 22.31 -5.63 -30.46
CA GLY A 280 22.04 -7.06 -30.68
C GLY A 280 23.14 -7.92 -30.07
N ALA A 281 24.40 -7.54 -30.26
CA ALA A 281 25.53 -8.22 -29.63
C ALA A 281 25.46 -8.16 -28.09
N TYR A 282 25.08 -7.02 -27.51
CA TYR A 282 24.90 -6.88 -26.06
C TYR A 282 23.80 -7.82 -25.54
N LEU A 283 22.63 -7.83 -26.19
CA LEU A 283 21.51 -8.70 -25.78
C LEU A 283 21.85 -10.18 -25.92
N LYS A 284 22.63 -10.55 -26.94
CA LYS A 284 23.13 -11.92 -27.11
C LYS A 284 24.09 -12.29 -25.98
N HIS A 285 25.03 -11.42 -25.64
CA HIS A 285 25.95 -11.65 -24.52
C HIS A 285 25.20 -11.82 -23.19
N VAL A 286 24.14 -11.03 -22.97
CA VAL A 286 23.26 -11.19 -21.80
C VAL A 286 22.59 -12.57 -21.80
N ASP A 287 22.13 -13.08 -22.94
CA ASP A 287 21.61 -14.47 -23.03
C ASP A 287 22.68 -15.50 -22.68
N ASP A 288 23.91 -15.32 -23.18
CA ASP A 288 25.02 -16.24 -22.95
C ASP A 288 25.44 -16.30 -21.46
N ILE A 289 25.23 -15.21 -20.70
CA ILE A 289 25.53 -15.12 -19.26
C ILE A 289 24.39 -15.67 -18.37
N TYR A 290 23.19 -15.88 -18.92
CA TYR A 290 21.99 -16.21 -18.12
C TYR A 290 22.20 -17.35 -17.12
N LEU A 291 22.83 -18.45 -17.53
CA LEU A 291 23.03 -19.63 -16.68
C LEU A 291 23.80 -19.26 -15.40
N THR A 292 24.91 -18.54 -15.58
CA THR A 292 25.80 -18.06 -14.51
C THR A 292 25.08 -17.04 -13.62
N ASP A 293 24.34 -16.11 -14.21
CA ASP A 293 23.56 -15.10 -13.49
C ASP A 293 22.49 -15.76 -12.61
N ALA A 294 21.70 -16.68 -13.17
CA ALA A 294 20.66 -17.40 -12.46
C ALA A 294 21.22 -18.23 -11.31
N TYR A 295 22.30 -18.99 -11.56
CA TYR A 295 22.95 -19.80 -10.53
C TYR A 295 23.37 -18.97 -9.32
N HIS A 296 24.15 -17.90 -9.55
CA HIS A 296 24.66 -17.08 -8.46
C HIS A 296 23.55 -16.27 -7.77
N SER A 297 22.65 -15.68 -8.54
CA SER A 297 21.56 -14.85 -8.02
C SER A 297 20.60 -15.67 -7.14
N LEU A 298 20.21 -16.87 -7.56
CA LEU A 298 19.34 -17.75 -6.77
C LEU A 298 20.07 -18.30 -5.54
N SER A 299 21.33 -18.71 -5.69
CA SER A 299 22.13 -19.25 -4.58
C SER A 299 22.36 -18.23 -3.46
N ILE A 300 22.48 -16.93 -3.78
CA ILE A 300 22.64 -15.86 -2.78
C ILE A 300 21.43 -15.78 -1.84
N GLU A 301 20.24 -16.05 -2.36
CA GLU A 301 18.99 -16.08 -1.60
C GLU A 301 18.79 -17.43 -0.86
N GLY A 302 19.66 -18.42 -1.10
CA GLY A 302 19.66 -19.70 -0.40
C GLY A 302 18.90 -20.83 -1.10
N TYR A 303 18.49 -20.65 -2.36
CA TYR A 303 17.93 -21.72 -3.19
C TYR A 303 19.02 -22.74 -3.55
N ARG A 304 18.66 -24.02 -3.66
CA ARG A 304 19.58 -25.09 -4.09
C ARG A 304 19.36 -25.39 -5.56
N VAL A 305 20.04 -24.64 -6.42
CA VAL A 305 19.94 -24.79 -7.88
C VAL A 305 21.24 -25.29 -8.47
N SER A 306 21.15 -26.24 -9.40
CA SER A 306 22.27 -26.67 -10.24
C SER A 306 22.11 -26.08 -11.65
N GLU A 307 23.22 -25.95 -12.39
CA GLU A 307 23.17 -25.54 -13.79
C GLU A 307 22.24 -26.44 -14.62
N ALA A 308 22.28 -27.75 -14.39
CA ALA A 308 21.39 -28.70 -15.05
C ALA A 308 19.91 -28.45 -14.76
N LEU A 309 19.56 -28.03 -13.53
CA LEU A 309 18.18 -27.67 -13.18
C LEU A 309 17.74 -26.40 -13.90
N ILE A 310 18.59 -25.37 -13.90
CA ILE A 310 18.33 -24.09 -14.58
C ILE A 310 18.12 -24.33 -16.07
N GLU A 311 18.96 -25.16 -16.69
CA GLU A 311 18.90 -25.45 -18.11
C GLU A 311 17.64 -26.24 -18.51
N ARG A 312 17.24 -27.22 -17.70
CA ARG A 312 15.95 -27.94 -17.83
C ARG A 312 14.75 -26.98 -17.80
N VAL A 313 14.78 -26.04 -16.86
CA VAL A 313 13.70 -25.06 -16.69
C VAL A 313 13.68 -24.05 -17.84
N ARG A 314 14.85 -23.71 -18.38
CA ARG A 314 15.04 -22.83 -19.54
C ARG A 314 14.52 -23.47 -20.83
N SER A 315 14.83 -24.74 -21.07
CA SER A 315 14.42 -25.49 -22.28
C SER A 315 12.93 -25.84 -22.32
N GLY A 316 12.22 -25.71 -21.20
CA GLY A 316 10.81 -26.07 -21.08
C GLY A 316 10.57 -27.56 -20.84
N ASP A 317 11.64 -28.34 -20.65
CA ASP A 317 11.63 -29.79 -20.48
C ASP A 317 11.46 -30.14 -18.98
N TRP A 318 10.41 -29.59 -18.37
CA TRP A 318 10.12 -29.70 -16.94
C TRP A 318 8.64 -30.04 -16.70
N ASP A 319 8.39 -31.14 -16.00
CA ASP A 319 7.05 -31.59 -15.59
C ASP A 319 6.78 -31.27 -14.10
N PRO A 320 5.84 -30.37 -13.78
CA PRO A 320 5.49 -29.99 -12.40
C PRO A 320 4.79 -31.08 -11.59
N GLU A 321 4.26 -32.14 -12.20
CA GLU A 321 3.28 -33.02 -11.55
C GLU A 321 3.88 -34.15 -10.71
N THR A 322 5.19 -34.41 -10.80
CA THR A 322 5.78 -35.62 -10.22
C THR A 322 6.21 -35.51 -8.75
N ASN A 323 6.33 -34.31 -8.14
CA ASN A 323 6.77 -34.19 -6.74
C ASN A 323 6.40 -32.87 -6.02
N ARG A 324 5.10 -32.61 -5.81
CA ARG A 324 4.56 -31.36 -5.20
C ARG A 324 4.93 -31.08 -3.72
N LYS A 325 5.74 -31.91 -3.05
CA LYS A 325 6.03 -31.78 -1.60
C LYS A 325 7.51 -31.61 -1.23
N ASP A 326 8.42 -31.54 -2.20
CA ASP A 326 9.85 -31.44 -1.91
C ASP A 326 10.39 -30.00 -2.04
N ARG A 327 11.46 -29.70 -1.31
CA ARG A 327 12.22 -28.45 -1.40
C ARG A 327 12.77 -28.24 -2.81
N GLU A 328 13.12 -29.33 -3.50
CA GLU A 328 13.56 -29.33 -4.90
C GLU A 328 12.50 -28.77 -5.87
N TYR A 329 11.21 -28.95 -5.56
CA TYR A 329 10.12 -28.39 -6.37
C TYR A 329 10.03 -26.87 -6.23
N ALA A 330 10.20 -26.34 -5.01
CA ALA A 330 10.25 -24.90 -4.76
C ALA A 330 11.49 -24.25 -5.40
N ASP A 331 12.66 -24.92 -5.33
CA ASP A 331 13.89 -24.48 -5.99
C ASP A 331 13.71 -24.43 -7.53
N ALA A 332 13.04 -25.43 -8.12
CA ALA A 332 12.73 -25.45 -9.56
C ALA A 332 11.77 -24.32 -9.98
N LEU A 333 10.75 -24.04 -9.18
CA LEU A 333 9.82 -22.93 -9.41
C LEU A 333 10.49 -21.57 -9.29
N ALA A 334 11.40 -21.42 -8.32
CA ALA A 334 12.21 -20.21 -8.18
C ALA A 334 13.12 -20.00 -9.40
N ALA A 335 13.74 -21.07 -9.92
CA ALA A 335 14.49 -21.00 -11.18
C ALA A 335 13.59 -20.62 -12.37
N ARG A 336 12.36 -21.15 -12.41
CA ARG A 336 11.40 -20.84 -13.48
C ARG A 336 10.95 -19.39 -13.44
N GLY A 337 10.61 -18.89 -12.27
CA GLY A 337 10.24 -17.48 -12.08
C GLY A 337 11.42 -16.57 -12.41
N TYR A 338 12.63 -16.94 -12.03
CA TYR A 338 13.83 -16.18 -12.39
C TYR A 338 14.03 -16.11 -13.90
N TRP A 339 13.84 -17.20 -14.64
CA TRP A 339 13.87 -17.20 -16.11
C TRP A 339 12.84 -16.24 -16.70
N GLN A 340 11.59 -16.31 -16.24
CA GLN A 340 10.51 -15.44 -16.72
C GLN A 340 10.81 -13.96 -16.46
N ALA A 341 11.25 -13.64 -15.24
CA ALA A 341 11.68 -12.30 -14.86
C ALA A 341 12.86 -11.82 -15.72
N PHE A 342 13.86 -12.67 -15.95
CA PHE A 342 15.01 -12.38 -16.80
C PHE A 342 14.58 -12.02 -18.24
N GLN A 343 13.63 -12.75 -18.81
CA GLN A 343 13.07 -12.43 -20.13
C GLN A 343 12.33 -11.08 -20.14
N ALA A 344 11.60 -10.75 -19.06
CA ALA A 344 10.97 -9.44 -18.92
C ALA A 344 12.00 -8.31 -18.79
N VAL A 345 13.07 -8.52 -17.99
CA VAL A 345 14.18 -7.59 -17.84
C VAL A 345 14.91 -7.37 -19.16
N LYS A 346 15.12 -8.42 -19.97
CA LYS A 346 15.72 -8.30 -21.32
C LYS A 346 14.88 -7.43 -22.26
N LYS A 347 13.55 -7.52 -22.18
CA LYS A 347 12.66 -6.61 -22.94
C LYS A 347 12.84 -5.16 -22.47
N SER A 348 12.94 -4.93 -21.16
CA SER A 348 13.23 -3.60 -20.60
C SER A 348 14.61 -3.09 -21.04
N LEU A 349 15.61 -3.96 -21.03
CA LEU A 349 16.97 -3.68 -21.48
C LEU A 349 17.01 -3.21 -22.94
N ALA A 350 16.28 -3.88 -23.84
CA ALA A 350 16.15 -3.43 -25.23
C ALA A 350 15.55 -2.01 -25.30
N LYS A 351 14.50 -1.71 -24.52
CA LYS A 351 13.95 -0.33 -24.45
C LYS A 351 15.00 0.68 -23.98
N VAL A 352 15.78 0.34 -22.95
CA VAL A 352 16.82 1.22 -22.39
C VAL A 352 17.91 1.52 -23.43
N LEU A 353 18.40 0.49 -24.12
CA LEU A 353 19.45 0.62 -25.14
C LEU A 353 18.98 1.42 -26.37
N HIS A 354 17.67 1.47 -26.64
CA HIS A 354 17.10 2.26 -27.75
C HIS A 354 16.64 3.68 -27.37
N ALA A 355 16.01 3.87 -26.20
CA ALA A 355 15.27 5.09 -25.86
C ALA A 355 15.94 6.00 -24.81
N ASN A 356 17.12 5.60 -24.28
CA ASN A 356 17.92 6.37 -23.31
C ASN A 356 17.13 6.99 -22.13
N THR A 357 16.10 6.29 -21.63
CA THR A 357 15.30 6.70 -20.45
C THR A 357 15.29 5.59 -19.38
N PRO A 358 16.45 5.25 -18.77
CA PRO A 358 16.61 4.01 -18.00
C PRO A 358 15.77 4.00 -16.73
N GLY A 359 15.76 5.13 -16.00
CA GLY A 359 14.96 5.27 -14.79
C GLY A 359 13.46 5.10 -15.06
N THR A 360 12.96 5.67 -16.16
CA THR A 360 11.53 5.57 -16.52
C THR A 360 11.15 4.16 -16.95
N VAL A 361 12.02 3.48 -17.70
CA VAL A 361 11.80 2.06 -18.05
C VAL A 361 11.77 1.21 -16.79
N ALA A 362 12.73 1.37 -15.88
CA ALA A 362 12.77 0.65 -14.62
C ALA A 362 11.53 0.91 -13.75
N SER A 363 11.13 2.18 -13.61
CA SER A 363 9.95 2.65 -12.87
C SER A 363 8.64 2.01 -13.37
N LYS A 364 8.51 1.78 -14.68
CA LYS A 364 7.32 1.15 -15.26
C LYS A 364 7.37 -0.37 -15.23
N ASP A 365 8.55 -0.95 -15.46
CA ASP A 365 8.66 -2.39 -15.73
C ASP A 365 8.99 -3.22 -14.48
N HIS A 366 9.47 -2.64 -13.37
CA HIS A 366 9.87 -3.42 -12.18
C HIS A 366 8.72 -4.26 -11.61
N ALA A 367 7.48 -3.77 -11.66
CA ALA A 367 6.32 -4.53 -11.21
C ALA A 367 6.06 -5.78 -12.09
N ILE A 368 6.38 -5.70 -13.40
CA ILE A 368 6.31 -6.84 -14.31
C ILE A 368 7.38 -7.86 -13.92
N TRP A 369 8.63 -7.43 -13.70
CA TRP A 369 9.71 -8.33 -13.31
C TRP A 369 9.38 -9.09 -12.03
N TYR A 370 8.81 -8.40 -11.03
CA TYR A 370 8.38 -9.01 -9.79
C TYR A 370 7.25 -10.03 -10.00
N ARG A 371 6.23 -9.70 -10.81
CA ARG A 371 5.14 -10.64 -11.11
C ARG A 371 5.66 -11.92 -11.78
N GLU A 372 6.52 -11.77 -12.79
CA GLU A 372 7.13 -12.91 -13.48
C GLU A 372 8.02 -13.75 -12.54
N LEU A 373 8.69 -13.10 -11.58
CA LEU A 373 9.55 -13.79 -10.61
C LEU A 373 8.78 -14.77 -9.71
N PHE A 374 7.50 -14.51 -9.44
CA PHE A 374 6.68 -15.28 -8.49
C PHE A 374 5.45 -15.98 -9.12
N ALA A 375 5.08 -15.67 -10.36
CA ALA A 375 3.94 -16.27 -11.06
C ALA A 375 3.95 -17.81 -11.06
N PRO A 376 5.09 -18.51 -11.25
CA PRO A 376 5.13 -19.98 -11.17
C PRO A 376 4.78 -20.49 -9.78
N SER A 377 5.29 -19.87 -8.72
CA SER A 377 5.03 -20.26 -7.34
C SER A 377 3.57 -20.04 -6.94
N VAL A 378 2.93 -19.01 -7.49
CA VAL A 378 1.50 -18.73 -7.29
C VAL A 378 0.64 -19.73 -8.05
N THR A 379 0.97 -20.02 -9.30
CA THR A 379 0.26 -21.01 -10.13
C THR A 379 0.33 -22.41 -9.50
N ALA A 380 1.47 -22.75 -8.90
CA ALA A 380 1.68 -23.99 -8.16
C ALA A 380 1.00 -24.02 -6.77
N GLY A 381 0.41 -22.91 -6.32
CA GLY A 381 -0.24 -22.79 -5.02
C GLY A 381 0.71 -22.77 -3.81
N LEU A 382 2.01 -22.52 -4.02
CA LEU A 382 3.00 -22.40 -2.92
C LEU A 382 2.96 -21.03 -2.24
N ILE A 383 2.52 -20.00 -2.98
CA ILE A 383 2.44 -18.61 -2.53
C ILE A 383 1.04 -18.11 -2.86
N ALA A 384 0.47 -17.26 -1.99
CA ALA A 384 -0.87 -16.74 -2.21
C ALA A 384 -0.88 -15.76 -3.39
N ALA A 385 -1.96 -15.73 -4.15
CA ALA A 385 -2.11 -14.76 -5.26
C ALA A 385 -1.92 -13.31 -4.78
N SER A 386 -2.36 -13.00 -3.56
CA SER A 386 -2.17 -11.71 -2.89
C SER A 386 -0.71 -11.28 -2.75
N ASP A 387 0.26 -12.17 -2.85
CA ASP A 387 1.68 -11.82 -2.79
C ASP A 387 2.21 -11.22 -4.11
N LEU A 388 1.42 -11.30 -5.21
CA LEU A 388 1.65 -10.56 -6.46
C LEU A 388 1.12 -9.13 -6.43
N ALA A 389 0.48 -8.72 -5.33
CA ALA A 389 -0.24 -7.45 -5.20
C ALA A 389 0.61 -6.17 -5.29
N GLY A 390 1.93 -6.28 -5.47
CA GLY A 390 2.85 -5.15 -5.48
C GLY A 390 3.63 -5.06 -4.18
N TYR A 391 3.83 -3.84 -3.66
CA TYR A 391 4.61 -3.64 -2.43
C TYR A 391 4.00 -4.34 -1.22
N ARG A 392 4.85 -4.70 -0.27
CA ARG A 392 4.43 -5.38 0.96
C ARG A 392 3.45 -4.52 1.76
N SER A 393 2.55 -5.19 2.47
CA SER A 393 1.59 -4.58 3.41
C SER A 393 1.90 -4.93 4.87
N GLN A 394 3.02 -5.60 5.11
CA GLN A 394 3.48 -6.04 6.42
C GLN A 394 4.93 -5.59 6.68
N PRO A 395 5.35 -5.48 7.95
CA PRO A 395 6.75 -5.32 8.30
C PRO A 395 7.58 -6.53 7.84
N VAL A 396 8.82 -6.27 7.43
CA VAL A 396 9.80 -7.31 7.07
C VAL A 396 11.13 -7.01 7.76
N TYR A 397 11.93 -8.04 7.96
CA TYR A 397 13.22 -7.95 8.64
C TYR A 397 14.28 -8.70 7.83
N ILE A 398 15.45 -8.08 7.68
CA ILE A 398 16.58 -8.70 7.00
C ILE A 398 17.37 -9.51 8.03
N ARG A 399 17.50 -10.81 7.80
CA ARG A 399 18.19 -11.71 8.72
C ARG A 399 19.68 -11.33 8.84
N LYS A 400 20.19 -11.21 10.08
CA LYS A 400 21.57 -10.82 10.40
C LYS A 400 21.96 -9.40 9.93
N SER A 401 21.01 -8.49 9.89
CA SER A 401 21.24 -7.07 9.60
C SER A 401 20.73 -6.21 10.77
N MET A 402 21.43 -5.12 11.07
CA MET A 402 20.96 -4.06 11.96
C MET A 402 20.04 -3.08 11.22
N HIS A 403 20.03 -3.11 9.89
CA HIS A 403 19.09 -2.34 9.10
C HIS A 403 17.68 -2.94 9.22
N VAL A 404 16.74 -2.08 9.62
CA VAL A 404 15.32 -2.38 9.58
C VAL A 404 14.74 -1.61 8.41
N PRO A 405 14.23 -2.29 7.36
CA PRO A 405 13.58 -1.62 6.25
C PRO A 405 12.48 -0.67 6.73
N PRO A 406 12.22 0.43 5.99
CA PRO A 406 11.13 1.35 6.30
C PRO A 406 9.80 0.63 6.55
N ARG A 407 8.89 1.19 7.35
CA ARG A 407 7.57 0.56 7.51
C ARG A 407 6.81 0.56 6.18
N TYR A 408 5.90 -0.39 5.99
CA TYR A 408 5.22 -0.59 4.70
C TYR A 408 4.40 0.64 4.27
N GLU A 409 3.93 1.46 5.21
CA GLU A 409 3.29 2.73 4.93
C GLU A 409 4.24 3.72 4.23
N ALA A 410 5.51 3.76 4.65
CA ALA A 410 6.53 4.65 4.09
C ALA A 410 7.05 4.17 2.73
N VAL A 411 6.99 2.86 2.44
CA VAL A 411 7.42 2.30 1.14
C VAL A 411 6.69 2.97 -0.03
N ARG A 412 5.42 3.31 0.16
CA ARG A 412 4.57 3.88 -0.88
C ARG A 412 4.93 5.32 -1.26
N ASP A 413 5.52 6.07 -0.33
CA ASP A 413 6.10 7.38 -0.63
C ASP A 413 7.54 7.26 -1.15
N LEU A 414 8.28 6.28 -0.62
CA LEU A 414 9.69 6.07 -0.93
C LEU A 414 9.93 5.55 -2.35
N MET A 415 9.11 4.63 -2.84
CA MET A 415 9.32 4.03 -4.18
C MET A 415 9.15 5.04 -5.32
N PRO A 416 8.09 5.88 -5.36
CA PRO A 416 7.99 6.97 -6.33
C PRO A 416 9.15 7.98 -6.23
N ALA A 417 9.56 8.32 -5.00
CA ALA A 417 10.68 9.22 -4.78
C ALA A 417 12.02 8.62 -5.26
N PHE A 418 12.24 7.33 -5.00
CA PHE A 418 13.38 6.56 -5.48
C PHE A 418 13.45 6.55 -7.00
N PHE A 419 12.34 6.25 -7.69
CA PHE A 419 12.34 6.28 -9.15
C PHE A 419 12.48 7.69 -9.72
N THR A 420 11.98 8.72 -9.04
CA THR A 420 12.25 10.12 -9.43
C THR A 420 13.74 10.45 -9.36
N LEU A 421 14.45 10.00 -8.31
CA LEU A 421 15.90 10.14 -8.20
C LEU A 421 16.62 9.37 -9.31
N LEU A 422 16.20 8.13 -9.59
CA LEU A 422 16.79 7.30 -10.62
C LEU A 422 16.60 7.86 -12.04
N GLU A 423 15.42 8.44 -12.31
CA GLU A 423 15.10 9.14 -13.56
C GLU A 423 15.91 10.42 -13.74
N GLY A 424 16.13 11.17 -12.66
CA GLY A 424 16.90 12.42 -12.67
C GLY A 424 18.42 12.24 -12.71
N GLU A 425 18.94 11.08 -12.32
CA GLU A 425 20.38 10.82 -12.31
C GLU A 425 20.95 10.60 -13.72
N LYS A 426 21.99 11.37 -14.02
CA LYS A 426 22.64 11.39 -15.34
C LYS A 426 23.76 10.37 -15.44
N GLU A 427 24.41 10.05 -14.33
CA GLU A 427 25.59 9.20 -14.29
C GLU A 427 25.20 7.72 -14.17
N PRO A 428 25.49 6.87 -15.18
CA PRO A 428 25.07 5.47 -15.17
C PRO A 428 25.68 4.66 -14.02
N ALA A 429 26.91 4.98 -13.60
CA ALA A 429 27.55 4.39 -12.43
C ALA A 429 26.75 4.65 -11.15
N VAL A 430 26.33 5.90 -10.94
CA VAL A 430 25.49 6.29 -9.80
C VAL A 430 24.14 5.59 -9.86
N ARG A 431 23.50 5.55 -11.04
CA ARG A 431 22.25 4.80 -11.22
C ARG A 431 22.41 3.32 -10.87
N ALA A 432 23.50 2.68 -11.26
CA ALA A 432 23.72 1.26 -10.98
C ALA A 432 23.92 0.99 -9.49
N VAL A 433 24.85 1.73 -8.86
CA VAL A 433 25.22 1.51 -7.45
C VAL A 433 24.10 1.97 -6.51
N LEU A 434 23.65 3.22 -6.61
CA LEU A 434 22.62 3.77 -5.73
C LEU A 434 21.24 3.21 -6.07
N GLY A 435 20.95 2.94 -7.35
CA GLY A 435 19.72 2.28 -7.76
C GLY A 435 19.58 0.90 -7.13
N HIS A 436 20.63 0.08 -7.18
CA HIS A 436 20.66 -1.19 -6.46
C HIS A 436 20.46 -0.99 -4.95
N PHE A 437 21.34 -0.19 -4.34
CA PHE A 437 21.40 -0.01 -2.88
C PHE A 437 20.07 0.47 -2.31
N PHE A 438 19.51 1.57 -2.83
CA PHE A 438 18.29 2.14 -2.27
C PHE A 438 17.06 1.26 -2.51
N PHE A 439 17.01 0.52 -3.61
CA PHE A 439 15.94 -0.46 -3.82
C PHE A 439 15.95 -1.55 -2.74
N VAL A 440 17.11 -2.15 -2.47
CA VAL A 440 17.23 -3.20 -1.43
C VAL A 440 17.12 -2.65 0.00
N TYR A 441 17.48 -1.37 0.20
CA TYR A 441 17.32 -0.63 1.46
C TYR A 441 15.84 -0.38 1.78
N ILE A 442 15.05 0.11 0.80
CA ILE A 442 13.60 0.30 0.95
C ILE A 442 12.91 -1.05 1.17
N HIS A 443 13.41 -2.09 0.51
CA HIS A 443 12.90 -3.46 0.59
C HIS A 443 11.39 -3.53 0.28
N PRO A 444 10.97 -3.12 -0.93
CA PRO A 444 9.57 -2.84 -1.21
C PRO A 444 8.65 -4.07 -1.26
N TYR A 445 9.19 -5.27 -1.51
CA TYR A 445 8.41 -6.51 -1.65
C TYR A 445 8.55 -7.45 -0.45
N CYS A 446 7.64 -8.45 -0.34
CA CYS A 446 7.70 -9.47 0.72
C CYS A 446 8.93 -10.39 0.58
N ASP A 447 9.30 -10.74 -0.65
CA ASP A 447 10.50 -11.50 -1.01
C ASP A 447 11.01 -11.03 -2.39
N GLY A 448 12.21 -11.46 -2.80
CA GLY A 448 12.75 -11.21 -4.14
C GLY A 448 13.48 -9.87 -4.29
N ASN A 449 13.55 -9.05 -3.24
CA ASN A 449 14.19 -7.73 -3.29
C ASN A 449 15.66 -7.79 -3.74
N GLY A 450 16.43 -8.80 -3.31
CA GLY A 450 17.82 -8.99 -3.74
C GLY A 450 17.94 -9.30 -5.25
N ARG A 451 17.11 -10.21 -5.76
CA ARG A 451 17.04 -10.59 -7.18
C ARG A 451 16.63 -9.40 -8.05
N MET A 452 15.58 -8.69 -7.63
CA MET A 452 15.10 -7.45 -8.25
C MET A 452 16.16 -6.34 -8.24
N GLY A 453 16.88 -6.16 -7.13
CA GLY A 453 17.97 -5.19 -7.01
C GLY A 453 19.12 -5.48 -7.99
N ARG A 454 19.50 -6.74 -8.16
CA ARG A 454 20.54 -7.15 -9.14
C ARG A 454 20.09 -6.98 -10.59
N PHE A 455 18.81 -7.23 -10.91
CA PHE A 455 18.27 -6.89 -12.23
C PHE A 455 18.29 -5.39 -12.47
N LEU A 456 17.84 -4.59 -11.50
CA LEU A 456 17.84 -3.13 -11.61
C LEU A 456 19.27 -2.59 -11.81
N MET A 457 20.23 -3.08 -11.02
CA MET A 457 21.65 -2.77 -11.18
C MET A 457 22.11 -2.98 -12.63
N ASN A 458 21.85 -4.15 -13.19
CA ASN A 458 22.31 -4.51 -14.52
C ASN A 458 21.62 -3.71 -15.64
N VAL A 459 20.33 -3.40 -15.50
CA VAL A 459 19.65 -2.48 -16.44
C VAL A 459 20.28 -1.09 -16.41
N MET A 460 20.68 -0.61 -15.22
CA MET A 460 21.35 0.68 -15.09
C MET A 460 22.80 0.63 -15.60
N LEU A 461 23.55 -0.46 -15.38
CA LEU A 461 24.87 -0.67 -15.97
C LEU A 461 24.82 -0.62 -17.49
N ALA A 462 23.88 -1.35 -18.10
CA ALA A 462 23.72 -1.36 -19.54
C ALA A 462 23.43 0.03 -20.13
N SER A 463 22.70 0.88 -19.40
CA SER A 463 22.44 2.26 -19.81
C SER A 463 23.71 3.11 -19.97
N GLY A 464 24.81 2.69 -19.33
CA GLY A 464 26.14 3.30 -19.44
C GLY A 464 27.11 2.50 -20.29
N SER A 465 26.67 1.54 -21.09
CA SER A 465 27.55 0.64 -21.85
C SER A 465 28.45 -0.27 -20.99
N TYR A 466 28.16 -0.43 -19.69
CA TYR A 466 28.85 -1.42 -18.86
C TYR A 466 28.36 -2.84 -19.18
N PRO A 467 29.23 -3.86 -19.03
CA PRO A 467 28.84 -5.25 -19.20
C PRO A 467 27.85 -5.69 -18.11
N TRP A 468 27.04 -6.69 -18.44
CA TRP A 468 26.21 -7.36 -17.44
C TRP A 468 27.11 -8.00 -16.40
N THR A 469 26.92 -7.65 -15.13
CA THR A 469 27.83 -8.03 -14.05
C THR A 469 27.11 -8.93 -13.05
N VAL A 470 27.69 -10.11 -12.84
CA VAL A 470 27.18 -11.12 -11.90
C VAL A 470 27.91 -11.00 -10.57
N ILE A 471 27.16 -11.00 -9.47
CA ILE A 471 27.70 -11.07 -8.10
C ILE A 471 27.89 -12.55 -7.73
N PRO A 472 29.13 -13.06 -7.59
CA PRO A 472 29.34 -14.48 -7.32
C PRO A 472 28.92 -14.86 -5.90
N ILE A 473 28.35 -16.06 -5.73
CA ILE A 473 27.87 -16.58 -4.44
C ILE A 473 29.00 -16.65 -3.39
N GLU A 474 30.22 -16.91 -3.83
CA GLU A 474 31.43 -16.97 -3.02
C GLU A 474 31.70 -15.63 -2.33
N THR A 475 31.25 -14.52 -2.93
CA THR A 475 31.43 -13.18 -2.40
C THR A 475 30.26 -12.69 -1.54
N ARG A 476 29.23 -13.52 -1.32
CA ARG A 476 28.00 -13.16 -0.60
C ARG A 476 28.26 -12.47 0.73
N ASN A 477 29.22 -12.96 1.53
CA ASN A 477 29.50 -12.35 2.83
C ASN A 477 30.04 -10.92 2.71
N HIS A 478 30.91 -10.68 1.72
CA HIS A 478 31.43 -9.34 1.45
C HIS A 478 30.34 -8.41 0.91
N TYR A 479 29.54 -8.89 -0.05
CA TYR A 479 28.39 -8.16 -0.58
C TYR A 479 27.40 -7.74 0.53
N MET A 480 27.03 -8.67 1.42
CA MET A 480 26.12 -8.37 2.54
C MET A 480 26.75 -7.41 3.55
N ALA A 481 28.04 -7.54 3.86
CA ALA A 481 28.74 -6.62 4.77
C ALA A 481 28.83 -5.20 4.20
N ALA A 482 29.06 -5.06 2.90
CA ALA A 482 29.10 -3.78 2.22
C ALA A 482 27.73 -3.08 2.21
N LEU A 483 26.64 -3.83 1.99
CA LEU A 483 25.27 -3.31 2.10
C LEU A 483 24.93 -2.89 3.54
N GLU A 484 25.39 -3.66 4.54
CA GLU A 484 25.19 -3.33 5.96
C GLU A 484 25.86 -2.01 6.33
N GLU A 485 27.10 -1.82 5.89
CA GLU A 485 27.87 -0.59 6.13
C GLU A 485 27.16 0.65 5.53
N ALA A 486 26.67 0.52 4.29
CA ALA A 486 25.91 1.57 3.63
C ALA A 486 24.55 1.83 4.32
N SER A 487 23.84 0.78 4.72
CA SER A 487 22.50 0.91 5.32
C SER A 487 22.52 1.50 6.74
N VAL A 488 23.52 1.11 7.54
CA VAL A 488 23.58 1.45 8.97
C VAL A 488 24.44 2.68 9.22
N LYS A 489 25.58 2.80 8.55
CA LYS A 489 26.56 3.88 8.77
C LYS A 489 26.57 4.92 7.67
N LYS A 490 25.71 4.78 6.65
CA LYS A 490 25.65 5.65 5.46
C LYS A 490 26.96 5.69 4.67
N ASN A 491 27.84 4.71 4.86
CA ASN A 491 29.10 4.63 4.16
C ASN A 491 28.95 3.71 2.93
N ILE A 492 28.72 4.33 1.76
CA ILE A 492 28.50 3.62 0.50
C ILE A 492 29.80 3.09 -0.14
N GLU A 493 30.96 3.58 0.30
CA GLU A 493 32.26 3.32 -0.33
C GLU A 493 32.57 1.82 -0.48
N PRO A 494 32.39 0.95 0.54
CA PRO A 494 32.69 -0.48 0.39
C PRO A 494 31.78 -1.16 -0.64
N PHE A 495 30.53 -0.73 -0.74
CA PHE A 495 29.59 -1.29 -1.71
C PHE A 495 29.91 -0.83 -3.13
N SER A 496 30.22 0.47 -3.30
CA SER A 496 30.66 1.02 -4.57
C SER A 496 31.94 0.34 -5.07
N GLY A 497 32.96 0.24 -4.21
CA GLY A 497 34.24 -0.39 -4.55
C GLY A 497 34.12 -1.90 -4.79
N PHE A 498 33.20 -2.58 -4.10
CA PHE A 498 32.90 -3.99 -4.37
C PHE A 498 32.35 -4.19 -5.78
N LEU A 499 31.35 -3.40 -6.17
CA LEU A 499 30.76 -3.47 -7.51
C LEU A 499 31.75 -3.01 -8.59
N ALA A 500 32.52 -1.95 -8.33
CA ALA A 500 33.55 -1.44 -9.25
C ALA A 500 34.53 -2.55 -9.67
N LYS A 501 35.06 -3.31 -8.70
CA LYS A 501 35.98 -4.42 -8.98
C LYS A 501 35.37 -5.52 -9.85
N LEU A 502 34.08 -5.84 -9.65
CA LEU A 502 33.38 -6.82 -10.48
C LEU A 502 33.20 -6.29 -11.90
N VAL A 503 32.77 -5.03 -12.05
CA VAL A 503 32.58 -4.39 -13.35
C VAL A 503 33.89 -4.25 -14.12
N GLU A 504 34.98 -3.83 -13.47
CA GLU A 504 36.31 -3.74 -14.09
C GLU A 504 36.78 -5.08 -14.63
N LYS A 505 36.55 -6.17 -13.88
CA LYS A 505 36.90 -7.52 -14.32
C LYS A 505 36.11 -7.94 -15.56
N GLU A 506 34.82 -7.59 -15.65
CA GLU A 506 34.01 -7.89 -16.83
C GLU A 506 34.35 -6.98 -18.01
N ILE A 507 34.79 -5.72 -17.80
CA ILE A 507 35.27 -4.85 -18.88
C ILE A 507 36.55 -5.40 -19.52
N GLN A 508 37.40 -6.07 -18.73
CA GLN A 508 38.66 -6.65 -19.19
C GLN A 508 38.51 -8.02 -19.88
N ARG A 509 37.35 -8.65 -19.79
CA ARG A 509 37.00 -9.92 -20.45
C ARG A 509 36.49 -9.65 -21.86
#